data_AF-A0A7S0PGT5-F1
#
_entry.id   AF-A0A7S0PGT5-F1
#
_cell.length_a   1.000
_cell.length_b   1.000
_cell.length_c   1.000
_cell.angle_alpha   90.00
_cell.angle_beta   90.00
_cell.angle_gamma   90.00
#
_symmetry.space_group_name_H-M   'P 1'
#
loop_
_entity.id
_entity.type
_entity.pdbx_description
1 polymer ?
#
loop_
_entity_poly.entity_id
_entity_poly.type
_entity_poly.pdbx_seq_one_letter_code
_entity_poly.pdbx_strand_id
1 'polypeptide(L)'
;MCAMQEVVRRQLNRTKTGSGSAGPTGHFSQLCLRHATADVLRATEPSTTAERRVRQSLHPHVSRAAVTDFVSVPGTRALWVTFDPRCCLPRGAELVFLGEDERTVIARFRGGEMSSGARVPAWRPLVIHGSKVRYRFICRCEAEEVCWGYRFHVQRVEGLHWRGEAEAADKGSLEFGCWLLELILRDAPRVVESGEVHSSQTFNGLVGYLRARGAPYKHRIVALLTRLLRSPALRNAPEPVQTRALSSLEGPVMQRCMALLNGAGGDRRRRFLGDDDDGGRGGVLPPRLMRLVELLTTVRAVELDSATRDSAAGGSAAAAGSAAAAAGSAAAAAGSAAA
;
A
#
# COMPACT_ATOMS: atom_id res chain seq x y z
N MET A 1 -13.88 -16.32 -18.25
CA MET A 1 -14.64 -15.55 -17.25
C MET A 1 -15.48 -16.53 -16.48
N CYS A 2 -15.58 -16.42 -15.15
CA CYS A 2 -16.45 -17.31 -14.36
C CYS A 2 -17.88 -16.76 -14.29
N ALA A 3 -18.85 -17.62 -13.96
CA ALA A 3 -20.27 -17.27 -13.97
C ALA A 3 -20.60 -16.11 -13.03
N MET A 4 -20.00 -16.09 -11.82
CA MET A 4 -20.18 -15.02 -10.83
C MET A 4 -19.73 -13.64 -11.36
N GLN A 5 -18.64 -13.55 -12.13
CA GLN A 5 -18.24 -12.27 -12.74
C GLN A 5 -19.33 -11.72 -13.66
N GLU A 6 -19.96 -12.59 -14.43
CA GLU A 6 -20.99 -12.21 -15.38
C GLU A 6 -22.33 -11.92 -14.70
N VAL A 7 -22.71 -12.68 -13.66
CA VAL A 7 -23.88 -12.38 -12.82
C VAL A 7 -23.72 -11.03 -12.12
N VAL A 8 -22.60 -10.78 -11.43
CA VAL A 8 -22.33 -9.50 -10.74
C VAL A 8 -22.35 -8.34 -11.73
N ARG A 9 -21.71 -8.49 -12.90
CA ARG A 9 -21.71 -7.45 -13.95
C ARG A 9 -23.09 -7.22 -14.56
N ARG A 10 -23.90 -8.26 -14.77
CA ARG A 10 -25.29 -8.13 -15.25
C ARG A 10 -26.17 -7.40 -14.22
N GLN A 11 -26.02 -7.69 -12.93
CA GLN A 11 -26.77 -7.00 -11.88
C GLN A 11 -26.33 -5.54 -11.72
N LEU A 12 -25.02 -5.24 -11.76
CA LEU A 12 -24.53 -3.85 -11.77
C LEU A 12 -24.97 -3.07 -13.01
N ASN A 13 -24.96 -3.68 -14.21
CA ASN A 13 -25.47 -3.03 -15.41
C ASN A 13 -26.98 -2.72 -15.31
N ARG A 14 -27.78 -3.56 -14.64
CA ARG A 14 -29.19 -3.26 -14.34
C ARG A 14 -29.36 -2.06 -13.41
N THR A 15 -28.45 -1.83 -12.47
CA THR A 15 -28.51 -0.63 -11.61
C THR A 15 -28.23 0.65 -12.41
N LYS A 16 -27.36 0.58 -13.42
CA LYS A 16 -27.03 1.70 -14.33
C LYS A 16 -28.21 2.15 -15.20
N THR A 17 -29.05 1.22 -15.65
CA THR A 17 -30.28 1.52 -16.42
C THR A 17 -31.50 1.85 -15.56
N GLY A 18 -31.42 1.63 -14.24
CA GLY A 18 -32.49 1.93 -13.30
C GLY A 18 -32.62 3.41 -12.97
N SER A 19 -33.39 4.15 -13.76
CA SER A 19 -33.94 5.43 -13.35
C SER A 19 -35.02 5.18 -12.27
N GLY A 20 -34.68 5.45 -11.01
CA GLY A 20 -35.53 5.14 -9.87
C GLY A 20 -34.80 5.43 -8.56
N SER A 21 -35.47 6.17 -7.68
CA SER A 21 -35.01 6.53 -6.34
C SER A 21 -34.94 5.31 -5.41
N ALA A 22 -33.96 5.31 -4.50
CA ALA A 22 -33.93 4.50 -3.27
C ALA A 22 -34.35 3.00 -3.39
N GLY A 23 -34.03 2.34 -4.51
CA GLY A 23 -34.37 0.93 -4.73
C GLY A 23 -33.34 -0.08 -4.20
N PRO A 24 -33.67 -1.38 -4.15
CA PRO A 24 -32.78 -2.47 -3.71
C PRO A 24 -31.49 -2.60 -4.56
N THR A 25 -31.40 -1.92 -5.70
CA THR A 25 -30.21 -1.82 -6.54
C THR A 25 -29.05 -1.07 -5.87
N GLY A 26 -29.31 -0.04 -5.06
CA GLY A 26 -28.26 0.66 -4.30
C GLY A 26 -27.60 -0.23 -3.26
N HIS A 27 -28.41 -1.03 -2.56
CA HIS A 27 -27.95 -2.04 -1.60
C HIS A 27 -27.02 -3.08 -2.22
N PHE A 28 -27.26 -3.53 -3.47
CA PHE A 28 -26.36 -4.49 -4.12
C PHE A 28 -24.96 -3.91 -4.37
N SER A 29 -24.88 -2.67 -4.87
CA SER A 29 -23.59 -2.00 -5.08
C SER A 29 -22.85 -1.68 -3.77
N GLN A 30 -23.56 -1.30 -2.70
CA GLN A 30 -22.96 -1.14 -1.37
C GLN A 30 -22.50 -2.47 -0.76
N LEU A 31 -23.25 -3.56 -0.94
CA LEU A 31 -22.86 -4.90 -0.49
C LEU A 31 -21.60 -5.38 -1.24
N CYS A 32 -21.55 -5.17 -2.56
CA CYS A 32 -20.35 -5.43 -3.36
C CYS A 32 -19.14 -4.62 -2.86
N LEU A 33 -19.33 -3.34 -2.53
CA LEU A 33 -18.27 -2.51 -1.96
C LEU A 33 -17.78 -3.06 -0.62
N ARG A 34 -18.69 -3.39 0.31
CA ARG A 34 -18.35 -3.96 1.62
C ARG A 34 -17.61 -5.29 1.51
N HIS A 35 -17.99 -6.15 0.57
CA HIS A 35 -17.27 -7.40 0.30
C HIS A 35 -15.85 -7.12 -0.24
N ALA A 36 -15.74 -6.18 -1.19
CA ALA A 36 -14.47 -5.85 -1.82
C ALA A 36 -13.48 -5.20 -0.83
N THR A 37 -13.94 -4.32 0.06
CA THR A 37 -13.10 -3.73 1.11
C THR A 37 -12.69 -4.78 2.14
N ALA A 38 -13.61 -5.66 2.58
CA ALA A 38 -13.30 -6.74 3.50
C ALA A 38 -12.24 -7.72 2.94
N ASP A 39 -12.35 -8.10 1.66
CA ASP A 39 -11.38 -8.97 0.98
C ASP A 39 -10.00 -8.33 0.85
N VAL A 40 -9.95 -7.04 0.50
CA VAL A 40 -8.70 -6.27 0.41
C VAL A 40 -8.05 -6.15 1.80
N LEU A 41 -8.80 -5.82 2.84
CA LEU A 41 -8.26 -5.71 4.20
C LEU A 41 -7.74 -7.07 4.69
N ARG A 42 -8.51 -8.15 4.55
CA ARG A 42 -8.11 -9.52 4.96
C ARG A 42 -6.80 -9.99 4.30
N ALA A 43 -6.55 -9.58 3.05
CA ALA A 43 -5.35 -9.97 2.31
C ALA A 43 -4.17 -8.97 2.42
N THR A 44 -4.40 -7.76 2.94
CA THR A 44 -3.35 -6.73 3.10
C THR A 44 -2.91 -6.53 4.55
N GLU A 45 -3.70 -6.98 5.53
CA GLU A 45 -3.35 -6.98 6.94
C GLU A 45 -2.72 -8.32 7.39
N PRO A 46 -1.72 -8.29 8.29
CA PRO A 46 -1.13 -9.50 8.85
C PRO A 46 -2.09 -10.19 9.82
N SER A 47 -2.82 -11.21 9.34
CA SER A 47 -3.84 -11.98 10.05
C SER A 47 -3.48 -12.28 11.52
N THR A 48 -4.11 -11.58 12.46
CA THR A 48 -3.87 -11.73 13.91
C THR A 48 -4.28 -13.09 14.46
N THR A 49 -5.20 -13.78 13.78
CA THR A 49 -5.81 -15.07 14.16
C THR A 49 -5.12 -16.32 13.59
N ALA A 50 -4.27 -16.20 12.56
CA ALA A 50 -3.59 -17.36 11.97
C ALA A 50 -2.27 -17.69 12.69
N GLU A 51 -1.79 -18.94 12.55
CA GLU A 51 -0.53 -19.43 13.14
C GLU A 51 0.68 -18.48 12.90
N ARG A 52 0.96 -17.62 13.89
CA ARG A 52 2.07 -16.67 13.85
C ARG A 52 3.33 -17.32 14.39
N ARG A 53 4.19 -17.81 13.49
CA ARG A 53 5.50 -18.36 13.88
C ARG A 53 6.49 -17.22 14.13
N VAL A 54 7.08 -17.17 15.31
CA VAL A 54 8.07 -16.13 15.68
C VAL A 54 9.48 -16.69 15.53
N ARG A 55 10.40 -15.84 15.10
CA ARG A 55 11.86 -16.06 15.14
C ARG A 55 12.54 -14.80 15.64
N GLN A 56 13.53 -14.98 16.50
CA GLN A 56 14.34 -13.90 17.05
C GLN A 56 15.77 -14.39 17.25
N SER A 57 16.74 -13.46 17.20
CA SER A 57 18.09 -13.75 17.65
C SER A 57 18.11 -14.01 19.15
N LEU A 58 19.22 -14.58 19.65
CA LEU A 58 19.55 -14.40 21.06
C LEU A 58 19.75 -12.89 21.34
N HIS A 59 19.46 -12.47 22.56
CA HIS A 59 19.53 -11.08 23.00
C HIS A 59 20.35 -10.99 24.30
N PRO A 60 21.50 -10.30 24.33
CA PRO A 60 22.20 -9.67 23.21
C PRO A 60 22.57 -10.66 22.10
N HIS A 61 22.74 -10.16 20.87
CA HIS A 61 23.13 -11.01 19.75
C HIS A 61 24.59 -11.49 19.88
N VAL A 62 24.89 -12.69 19.39
CA VAL A 62 26.24 -13.25 19.48
C VAL A 62 27.14 -12.65 18.39
N SER A 63 28.28 -12.08 18.81
CA SER A 63 29.31 -11.54 17.92
C SER A 63 29.95 -12.63 17.07
N ARG A 64 30.41 -12.29 15.85
CA ARG A 64 31.03 -13.21 14.88
C ARG A 64 30.23 -14.50 14.56
N ALA A 65 28.91 -14.53 14.80
CA ALA A 65 28.07 -15.70 14.60
C ALA A 65 27.43 -15.77 13.19
N ALA A 66 27.26 -16.98 12.67
CA ALA A 66 26.46 -17.27 11.48
C ALA A 66 25.38 -18.31 11.82
N VAL A 67 24.10 -17.91 11.74
CA VAL A 67 22.94 -18.76 12.03
C VAL A 67 22.12 -18.93 10.77
N THR A 68 21.88 -20.17 10.34
CA THR A 68 20.93 -20.50 9.27
C THR A 68 19.82 -21.37 9.84
N ASP A 69 18.57 -20.97 9.65
CA ASP A 69 17.37 -21.72 10.10
C ASP A 69 16.24 -21.52 9.07
N PHE A 70 15.14 -22.25 9.23
CA PHE A 70 13.96 -22.13 8.39
C PHE A 70 12.67 -22.01 9.19
N VAL A 71 11.66 -21.42 8.56
CA VAL A 71 10.28 -21.41 9.02
C VAL A 71 9.44 -22.09 7.95
N SER A 72 8.62 -23.06 8.37
CA SER A 72 7.64 -23.73 7.52
C SER A 72 6.25 -23.51 8.11
N VAL A 73 5.27 -23.18 7.28
CA VAL A 73 3.86 -23.15 7.64
C VAL A 73 3.11 -24.02 6.63
N PRO A 74 2.73 -25.26 7.00
CA PRO A 74 2.10 -26.20 6.08
C PRO A 74 0.81 -25.65 5.45
N GLY A 75 0.54 -26.06 4.21
CA GLY A 75 -0.68 -25.68 3.47
C GLY A 75 -0.72 -24.23 2.97
N THR A 76 0.32 -23.42 3.21
CA THR A 76 0.38 -22.02 2.77
C THR A 76 1.01 -21.89 1.38
N ARG A 77 0.47 -20.98 0.55
CA ARG A 77 1.05 -20.64 -0.76
C ARG A 77 1.99 -19.45 -0.73
N ALA A 78 1.84 -18.60 0.26
CA ALA A 78 2.72 -17.48 0.52
C ALA A 78 2.78 -17.17 2.02
N LEU A 79 3.94 -16.70 2.44
CA LEU A 79 4.27 -16.32 3.81
C LEU A 79 4.42 -14.80 3.88
N TRP A 80 3.74 -14.18 4.84
CA TRP A 80 3.89 -12.78 5.18
C TRP A 80 4.87 -12.64 6.35
N VAL A 81 5.98 -11.94 6.12
CA VAL A 81 7.02 -11.68 7.12
C VAL A 81 6.93 -10.23 7.58
N THR A 82 6.60 -10.01 8.85
CA THR A 82 6.70 -8.71 9.53
C THR A 82 7.89 -8.67 10.48
N PHE A 83 8.43 -7.49 10.72
CA PHE A 83 9.56 -7.26 11.63
C PHE A 83 9.09 -6.44 12.84
N ASP A 84 9.65 -6.72 14.01
CA ASP A 84 9.48 -5.88 15.18
C ASP A 84 10.12 -4.49 14.91
N PRO A 85 9.45 -3.36 15.20
CA PRO A 85 10.03 -2.02 15.02
C PRO A 85 11.36 -1.81 15.74
N ARG A 86 11.67 -2.62 16.77
CA ARG A 86 12.92 -2.57 17.55
C ARG A 86 14.08 -3.38 16.93
N CYS A 87 13.89 -3.99 15.74
CA CYS A 87 14.98 -4.69 15.05
C CYS A 87 16.16 -3.73 14.79
N CYS A 88 17.36 -4.11 15.21
CA CYS A 88 18.57 -3.31 15.07
C CYS A 88 19.77 -4.24 14.82
N LEU A 89 20.41 -4.09 13.65
CA LEU A 89 21.60 -4.84 13.30
C LEU A 89 22.85 -3.94 13.41
N PRO A 90 23.96 -4.43 13.99
CA PRO A 90 25.23 -3.71 14.06
C PRO A 90 25.90 -3.65 12.68
N ARG A 91 26.90 -2.78 12.53
CA ARG A 91 27.64 -2.63 11.27
C ARG A 91 28.31 -3.95 10.90
N GLY A 92 28.24 -4.31 9.62
CA GLY A 92 28.77 -5.57 9.11
C GLY A 92 27.92 -6.82 9.42
N ALA A 93 26.75 -6.68 10.07
CA ALA A 93 25.76 -7.75 10.14
C ALA A 93 24.79 -7.73 8.95
N GLU A 94 24.35 -8.92 8.50
CA GLU A 94 23.26 -9.05 7.53
C GLU A 94 22.26 -10.16 7.89
N LEU A 95 20.98 -9.89 7.65
CA LEU A 95 19.90 -10.88 7.65
C LEU A 95 19.44 -11.08 6.20
N VAL A 96 19.54 -12.32 5.72
CA VAL A 96 19.23 -12.71 4.35
C VAL A 96 18.09 -13.72 4.35
N PHE A 97 17.04 -13.45 3.59
CA PHE A 97 15.96 -14.40 3.30
C PHE A 97 16.22 -15.06 1.94
N LEU A 98 16.17 -16.39 1.95
CA LEU A 98 16.50 -17.27 0.82
C LEU A 98 15.25 -18.06 0.42
N GLY A 99 15.12 -18.31 -0.89
CA GLY A 99 14.11 -19.24 -1.40
C GLY A 99 14.38 -20.68 -1.00
N GLU A 100 13.44 -21.55 -1.36
CA GLU A 100 13.53 -22.98 -1.07
C GLU A 100 14.80 -23.61 -1.70
N ASP A 101 15.22 -23.10 -2.86
CA ASP A 101 16.41 -23.48 -3.63
C ASP A 101 17.77 -23.03 -3.06
N GLU A 102 17.77 -22.26 -1.95
CA GLU A 102 18.94 -21.63 -1.31
C GLU A 102 19.75 -20.63 -2.15
N ARG A 103 19.62 -20.63 -3.48
CA ARG A 103 20.36 -19.77 -4.40
C ARG A 103 19.64 -18.44 -4.65
N THR A 104 18.30 -18.42 -4.61
CA THR A 104 17.55 -17.16 -4.74
C THR A 104 17.60 -16.35 -3.44
N VAL A 105 18.25 -15.18 -3.48
CA VAL A 105 18.15 -14.18 -2.42
C VAL A 105 16.88 -13.36 -2.63
N ILE A 106 15.89 -13.58 -1.76
CA ILE A 106 14.60 -12.87 -1.80
C ILE A 106 14.76 -11.47 -1.21
N ALA A 107 15.38 -11.37 -0.04
CA ALA A 107 15.63 -10.11 0.63
C ALA A 107 16.93 -10.15 1.42
N ARG A 108 17.56 -8.98 1.53
CA ARG A 108 18.72 -8.74 2.39
C ARG A 108 18.48 -7.44 3.16
N PHE A 109 18.79 -7.49 4.45
CA PHE A 109 18.78 -6.37 5.38
C PHE A 109 20.17 -6.29 5.99
N ARG A 110 20.73 -5.08 6.12
CA ARG A 110 22.09 -4.87 6.62
C ARG A 110 22.09 -3.93 7.81
N GLY A 111 22.90 -4.25 8.81
CA GLY A 111 23.18 -3.32 9.90
C GLY A 111 24.13 -2.22 9.46
N GLY A 112 23.98 -1.05 10.08
CA GLY A 112 24.58 0.19 9.59
C GLY A 112 23.82 0.87 8.44
N GLU A 113 22.80 0.23 7.82
CA GLU A 113 21.77 0.95 7.04
C GLU A 113 20.82 1.70 8.00
N MET A 114 21.40 2.63 8.78
CA MET A 114 20.62 3.74 9.32
C MET A 114 20.08 4.50 8.11
N SER A 115 18.78 4.78 8.09
CA SER A 115 18.15 5.49 6.98
C SER A 115 18.64 6.94 6.94
N SER A 116 19.70 7.20 6.17
CA SER A 116 20.33 8.52 6.03
C SER A 116 19.33 9.53 5.48
N GLY A 117 18.75 10.35 6.36
CA GLY A 117 17.73 11.37 6.06
C GLY A 117 16.34 10.86 5.62
N ALA A 118 16.20 9.59 5.22
CA ALA A 118 14.96 9.08 4.65
C ALA A 118 14.00 8.50 5.71
N ARG A 119 12.74 8.95 5.75
CA ARG A 119 11.65 8.41 6.58
C ARG A 119 11.14 7.04 6.08
N VAL A 120 12.03 6.07 5.85
CA VAL A 120 11.68 4.72 5.39
C VAL A 120 12.31 3.69 6.33
N PRO A 121 11.52 2.86 7.04
CA PRO A 121 12.10 1.80 7.87
C PRO A 121 12.87 0.82 6.97
N ALA A 122 14.13 0.52 7.33
CA ALA A 122 14.93 -0.49 6.64
C ALA A 122 14.19 -1.85 6.60
N TRP A 123 13.56 -2.16 7.73
CA TRP A 123 12.66 -3.28 8.00
C TRP A 123 11.29 -3.09 7.35
N ARG A 124 11.19 -3.41 6.05
CA ARG A 124 9.92 -3.47 5.33
C ARG A 124 9.35 -4.89 5.36
N PRO A 125 8.02 -5.07 5.46
CA PRO A 125 7.38 -6.38 5.31
C PRO A 125 7.77 -7.05 4.00
N LEU A 126 7.72 -8.38 4.00
CA LEU A 126 8.12 -9.22 2.88
C LEU A 126 7.08 -10.33 2.67
N VAL A 127 6.61 -10.48 1.44
CA VAL A 127 5.81 -11.61 0.99
C VAL A 127 6.72 -12.58 0.25
N ILE A 128 6.65 -13.85 0.63
CA ILE A 128 7.46 -14.94 0.09
C ILE A 128 6.51 -15.97 -0.50
N HIS A 129 6.74 -16.39 -1.74
CA HIS A 129 6.02 -17.50 -2.35
C HIS A 129 6.57 -18.84 -1.87
N GLY A 130 5.68 -19.80 -1.60
CA GLY A 130 6.01 -21.08 -0.99
C GLY A 130 5.44 -21.27 0.40
N SER A 131 5.66 -22.46 0.97
CA SER A 131 5.25 -22.82 2.34
C SER A 131 6.42 -22.76 3.33
N LYS A 132 7.64 -22.67 2.81
CA LYS A 132 8.88 -22.66 3.57
C LYS A 132 9.74 -21.46 3.18
N VAL A 133 10.32 -20.81 4.18
CA VAL A 133 11.35 -19.78 4.01
C VAL A 133 12.59 -20.20 4.79
N ARG A 134 13.76 -20.05 4.17
CA ARG A 134 15.04 -20.17 4.87
C ARG A 134 15.60 -18.77 5.11
N TYR A 135 16.20 -18.55 6.27
CA TYR A 135 16.86 -17.30 6.59
C TYR A 135 18.27 -17.56 7.13
N ARG A 136 19.16 -16.60 6.89
CA ARG A 136 20.55 -16.64 7.32
C ARG A 136 20.91 -15.30 7.95
N PHE A 137 21.26 -15.33 9.22
CA PHE A 137 21.84 -14.21 9.95
C PHE A 137 23.36 -14.38 10.03
N ILE A 138 24.11 -13.31 9.73
CA ILE A 138 25.56 -13.27 9.82
C ILE A 138 25.93 -11.99 10.57
N CYS A 139 26.58 -12.09 11.73
CA CYS A 139 27.28 -10.96 12.32
C CYS A 139 28.78 -11.11 12.08
N ARG A 140 29.42 -10.06 11.56
CA ARG A 140 30.90 -9.94 11.52
C ARG A 140 31.42 -8.90 12.52
N CYS A 141 30.50 -8.39 13.33
CA CYS A 141 30.72 -7.44 14.42
C CYS A 141 31.69 -8.00 15.48
N GLU A 142 32.45 -7.10 16.10
CA GLU A 142 33.17 -7.36 17.35
C GLU A 142 32.27 -7.05 18.55
N ALA A 143 32.71 -7.39 19.77
CA ALA A 143 31.86 -7.42 20.96
C ALA A 143 31.34 -6.03 21.44
N GLU A 144 31.90 -4.93 20.94
CA GLU A 144 31.61 -3.58 21.41
C GLU A 144 30.29 -2.99 20.84
N GLU A 145 29.83 -3.41 19.66
CA GLU A 145 28.57 -2.91 19.07
C GLU A 145 27.33 -3.67 19.61
N VAL A 146 26.92 -3.38 20.85
CA VAL A 146 25.72 -3.97 21.46
C VAL A 146 24.45 -3.53 20.73
N CYS A 147 23.88 -4.45 19.93
CA CYS A 147 22.61 -4.26 19.21
C CYS A 147 21.58 -5.32 19.60
N TRP A 148 20.29 -4.97 19.46
CA TRP A 148 19.17 -5.85 19.82
C TRP A 148 18.92 -6.99 18.81
N GLY A 149 19.60 -7.02 17.66
CA GLY A 149 19.48 -8.11 16.69
C GLY A 149 18.18 -8.04 15.87
N TYR A 150 17.58 -9.20 15.58
CA TYR A 150 16.36 -9.28 14.76
C TYR A 150 15.25 -10.03 15.49
N ARG A 151 14.00 -9.65 15.18
CA ARG A 151 12.78 -10.36 15.58
C ARG A 151 11.74 -10.21 14.46
N PHE A 152 11.32 -11.32 13.89
CA PHE A 152 10.32 -11.34 12.84
C PHE A 152 9.23 -12.37 13.11
N HIS A 153 8.09 -12.14 12.47
CA HIS A 153 6.91 -12.98 12.57
C HIS A 153 6.52 -13.42 11.17
N VAL A 154 6.26 -14.71 11.02
CA VAL A 154 5.82 -15.35 9.78
C VAL A 154 4.37 -15.77 9.96
N GLN A 155 3.51 -15.32 9.07
CA GLN A 155 2.08 -15.64 9.01
C GLN A 155 1.73 -16.13 7.61
N ARG A 156 0.60 -16.82 7.46
CA ARG A 156 0.10 -17.22 6.14
C ARG A 156 -0.57 -16.03 5.44
N VAL A 157 -0.39 -15.91 4.12
CA VAL A 157 -1.20 -15.00 3.31
C VAL A 157 -2.48 -15.72 2.88
N GLU A 158 -3.64 -15.19 3.25
CA GLU A 158 -4.95 -15.71 2.85
C GLU A 158 -5.48 -14.96 1.62
N GLY A 159 -6.44 -15.56 0.90
CA GLY A 159 -7.18 -14.90 -0.19
C GLY A 159 -6.39 -14.45 -1.43
N LEU A 160 -5.08 -14.72 -1.55
CA LEU A 160 -4.23 -14.04 -2.54
C LEU A 160 -4.64 -14.22 -4.02
N HIS A 161 -5.32 -15.32 -4.38
CA HIS A 161 -5.75 -15.65 -5.74
C HIS A 161 -7.19 -16.17 -5.73
N TRP A 162 -7.94 -15.90 -6.79
CA TRP A 162 -9.30 -16.43 -6.93
C TRP A 162 -9.28 -17.78 -7.66
N ARG A 163 -9.55 -18.89 -6.94
CA ARG A 163 -9.60 -20.23 -7.55
C ARG A 163 -10.98 -20.67 -8.01
N GLY A 164 -12.03 -20.14 -7.37
CA GLY A 164 -13.41 -20.57 -7.57
C GLY A 164 -14.37 -19.71 -6.75
N GLU A 165 -15.65 -19.76 -7.14
CA GLU A 165 -16.68 -18.85 -6.61
C GLU A 165 -16.97 -19.11 -5.13
N ALA A 166 -17.06 -20.39 -4.74
CA ALA A 166 -17.24 -20.79 -3.34
C ALA A 166 -16.08 -20.35 -2.43
N GLU A 167 -14.81 -20.47 -2.87
CA GLU A 167 -13.65 -20.06 -2.06
C GLU A 167 -13.57 -18.52 -1.91
N ALA A 168 -13.97 -17.75 -2.94
CA ALA A 168 -14.05 -16.30 -2.85
C ALA A 168 -15.19 -15.82 -1.94
N ALA A 169 -16.36 -16.47 -1.97
CA ALA A 169 -17.49 -16.12 -1.11
C ALA A 169 -17.23 -16.46 0.37
N ASP A 170 -16.53 -17.55 0.66
CA ASP A 170 -16.23 -18.02 2.02
C ASP A 170 -14.98 -17.35 2.61
N LYS A 171 -13.84 -17.47 1.92
CA LYS A 171 -12.51 -17.08 2.43
C LYS A 171 -12.06 -15.70 1.95
N GLY A 172 -12.74 -15.15 0.96
CA GLY A 172 -12.39 -13.87 0.32
C GLY A 172 -11.21 -13.99 -0.63
N SER A 173 -11.07 -13.04 -1.55
CA SER A 173 -9.85 -12.95 -2.36
C SER A 173 -9.42 -11.54 -2.72
N LEU A 174 -8.12 -11.23 -2.60
CA LEU A 174 -7.52 -9.98 -3.06
C LEU A 174 -7.74 -9.74 -4.55
N GLU A 175 -7.59 -10.78 -5.38
CA GLU A 175 -7.81 -10.66 -6.82
C GLU A 175 -9.28 -10.34 -7.13
N PHE A 176 -10.21 -10.99 -6.42
CA PHE A 176 -11.64 -10.74 -6.55
C PHE A 176 -12.03 -9.35 -6.02
N GLY A 177 -11.58 -8.97 -4.83
CA GLY A 177 -11.82 -7.65 -4.23
C GLY A 177 -11.24 -6.50 -5.06
N CYS A 178 -10.00 -6.62 -5.57
CA CYS A 178 -9.46 -5.64 -6.51
C CYS A 178 -10.27 -5.56 -7.80
N TRP A 179 -10.68 -6.70 -8.38
CA TRP A 179 -11.55 -6.72 -9.56
C TRP A 179 -12.92 -6.07 -9.29
N LEU A 180 -13.50 -6.31 -8.12
CA LEU A 180 -14.81 -5.78 -7.73
C LEU A 180 -14.75 -4.27 -7.46
N LEU A 181 -13.68 -3.77 -6.82
CA LEU A 181 -13.41 -2.32 -6.73
C LEU A 181 -13.21 -1.68 -8.11
N GLU A 182 -12.43 -2.30 -8.99
CA GLU A 182 -12.26 -1.82 -10.38
C GLU A 182 -13.59 -1.78 -11.16
N LEU A 183 -14.50 -2.72 -10.89
CA LEU A 183 -15.83 -2.79 -11.50
C LEU A 183 -16.76 -1.70 -10.96
N ILE A 184 -16.81 -1.51 -9.63
CA ILE A 184 -17.60 -0.46 -8.97
C ILE A 184 -17.17 0.92 -9.47
N LEU A 185 -15.87 1.19 -9.54
CA LEU A 185 -15.30 2.45 -10.04
C LEU A 185 -15.65 2.75 -11.51
N ARG A 186 -16.00 1.74 -12.32
CA ARG A 186 -16.35 1.91 -13.74
C ARG A 186 -17.87 1.94 -13.98
N ASP A 187 -18.60 1.05 -13.31
CA ASP A 187 -19.98 0.71 -13.69
C ASP A 187 -21.02 1.20 -12.66
N ALA A 188 -20.62 1.68 -11.47
CA ALA A 188 -21.53 2.09 -10.39
C ALA A 188 -21.28 3.55 -9.88
N PRO A 189 -21.47 4.58 -10.71
CA PRO A 189 -21.12 5.97 -10.37
C PRO A 189 -21.80 6.49 -9.09
N ARG A 190 -23.07 6.13 -8.82
CA ARG A 190 -23.79 6.58 -7.61
C ARG A 190 -23.11 6.19 -6.28
N VAL A 191 -22.42 5.04 -6.22
CA VAL A 191 -21.68 4.59 -5.03
C VAL A 191 -20.26 5.15 -5.00
N VAL A 192 -19.71 5.51 -6.16
CA VAL A 192 -18.47 6.29 -6.21
C VAL A 192 -18.74 7.71 -5.67
N GLU A 193 -19.80 8.35 -6.14
CA GLU A 193 -20.27 9.70 -5.75
C GLU A 193 -20.55 9.85 -4.24
N SER A 194 -21.00 8.78 -3.55
CA SER A 194 -21.21 8.82 -2.09
C SER A 194 -19.92 8.84 -1.28
N GLY A 195 -18.74 8.74 -1.91
CA GLY A 195 -17.44 8.80 -1.25
C GLY A 195 -17.04 7.54 -0.47
N GLU A 196 -17.97 6.60 -0.24
CA GLU A 196 -17.75 5.35 0.53
C GLU A 196 -16.59 4.50 -0.03
N VAL A 197 -16.34 4.57 -1.34
CA VAL A 197 -15.24 3.84 -2.01
C VAL A 197 -13.86 4.32 -1.55
N HIS A 198 -13.75 5.55 -1.03
CA HIS A 198 -12.51 6.18 -0.60
C HIS A 198 -12.19 5.92 0.89
N SER A 199 -12.48 4.71 1.39
CA SER A 199 -12.12 4.28 2.74
C SER A 199 -10.60 4.32 2.98
N SER A 200 -10.17 5.10 3.98
CA SER A 200 -8.75 5.23 4.38
C SER A 200 -8.12 3.89 4.75
N GLN A 201 -8.87 2.99 5.38
CA GLN A 201 -8.40 1.65 5.73
C GLN A 201 -8.03 0.86 4.46
N THR A 202 -8.94 0.85 3.47
CA THR A 202 -8.72 0.16 2.19
C THR A 202 -7.52 0.75 1.45
N PHE A 203 -7.39 2.08 1.42
CA PHE A 203 -6.25 2.76 0.83
C PHE A 203 -4.93 2.42 1.55
N ASN A 204 -4.90 2.51 2.88
CA ASN A 204 -3.72 2.22 3.69
C ASN A 204 -3.28 0.76 3.58
N GLY A 205 -4.21 -0.19 3.52
CA GLY A 205 -3.95 -1.60 3.24
C GLY A 205 -3.29 -1.82 1.88
N LEU A 206 -3.87 -1.26 0.81
CA LEU A 206 -3.31 -1.33 -0.55
C LEU A 206 -1.91 -0.70 -0.63
N VAL A 207 -1.67 0.44 0.04
CA VAL A 207 -0.36 1.09 0.10
C VAL A 207 0.65 0.27 0.94
N GLY A 208 0.22 -0.33 2.05
CA GLY A 208 1.03 -1.24 2.86
C GLY A 208 1.49 -2.46 2.06
N TYR A 209 0.56 -3.08 1.32
CA TYR A 209 0.84 -4.20 0.43
C TYR A 209 1.75 -3.81 -0.76
N LEU A 210 1.57 -2.62 -1.34
CA LEU A 210 2.48 -2.09 -2.37
C LEU A 210 3.92 -1.93 -1.85
N ARG A 211 4.07 -1.50 -0.58
CA ARG A 211 5.36 -1.35 0.13
C ARG A 211 6.01 -2.68 0.51
N ALA A 212 5.23 -3.74 0.76
CA ALA A 212 5.74 -5.07 1.09
C ALA A 212 6.59 -5.64 -0.06
N ARG A 213 7.82 -6.10 0.20
CA ARG A 213 8.68 -6.69 -0.85
C ARG A 213 8.07 -8.01 -1.34
N GLY A 214 8.29 -8.41 -2.59
CA GLY A 214 7.84 -9.71 -3.13
C GLY A 214 6.33 -9.89 -3.36
N ALA A 215 5.47 -8.98 -2.93
CA ALA A 215 4.02 -9.17 -3.06
C ALA A 215 3.54 -9.17 -4.54
N PRO A 216 2.70 -10.13 -4.98
CA PRO A 216 2.20 -10.22 -6.36
C PRO A 216 1.12 -9.17 -6.68
N TYR A 217 0.69 -9.07 -7.94
CA TYR A 217 -0.40 -8.20 -8.42
C TYR A 217 -0.25 -6.69 -8.21
N LYS A 218 0.90 -6.20 -7.73
CA LYS A 218 1.16 -4.77 -7.53
C LYS A 218 0.84 -3.87 -8.73
N HIS A 219 0.98 -4.36 -9.95
CA HIS A 219 0.63 -3.60 -11.16
C HIS A 219 -0.87 -3.29 -11.27
N ARG A 220 -1.75 -4.15 -10.73
CA ARG A 220 -3.20 -3.89 -10.62
C ARG A 220 -3.48 -2.93 -9.48
N ILE A 221 -2.84 -3.13 -8.32
CA ILE A 221 -2.98 -2.24 -7.15
C ILE A 221 -2.54 -0.81 -7.48
N VAL A 222 -1.44 -0.62 -8.21
CA VAL A 222 -1.02 0.69 -8.71
C VAL A 222 -2.10 1.30 -9.61
N ALA A 223 -2.63 0.55 -10.58
CA ALA A 223 -3.68 1.04 -11.47
C ALA A 223 -4.99 1.38 -10.72
N LEU A 224 -5.35 0.59 -9.71
CA LEU A 224 -6.51 0.81 -8.84
C LEU A 224 -6.31 2.07 -7.97
N LEU A 225 -5.15 2.24 -7.34
CA LEU A 225 -4.80 3.43 -6.58
C LEU A 225 -4.80 4.70 -7.47
N THR A 226 -4.26 4.63 -8.69
CA THR A 226 -4.31 5.73 -9.65
C THR A 226 -5.75 6.08 -10.04
N ARG A 227 -6.64 5.09 -10.23
CA ARG A 227 -8.07 5.35 -10.50
C ARG A 227 -8.80 5.95 -9.29
N LEU A 228 -8.52 5.46 -8.08
CA LEU A 228 -9.07 6.01 -6.84
C LEU A 228 -8.65 7.47 -6.66
N LEU A 229 -7.39 7.82 -6.89
CA LEU A 229 -6.89 9.19 -6.77
C LEU A 229 -7.39 10.13 -7.89
N ARG A 230 -7.71 9.60 -9.08
CA ARG A 230 -8.32 10.37 -10.18
C ARG A 230 -9.83 10.53 -10.07
N SER A 231 -10.49 9.82 -9.16
CA SER A 231 -11.95 9.92 -8.98
C SER A 231 -12.32 11.31 -8.44
N PRO A 232 -13.25 12.05 -9.08
CA PRO A 232 -13.70 13.34 -8.55
C PRO A 232 -14.39 13.19 -7.19
N ALA A 233 -14.97 12.02 -6.91
CA ALA A 233 -15.64 11.71 -5.65
C ALA A 233 -14.67 11.49 -4.46
N LEU A 234 -13.36 11.54 -4.68
CA LEU A 234 -12.38 11.69 -3.59
C LEU A 234 -12.67 12.92 -2.72
N ARG A 235 -13.30 13.95 -3.30
CA ARG A 235 -13.76 15.15 -2.60
C ARG A 235 -14.91 14.90 -1.62
N ASN A 236 -15.67 13.82 -1.82
CA ASN A 236 -16.80 13.42 -0.97
C ASN A 236 -16.39 12.33 0.04
N ALA A 237 -15.10 11.98 0.12
CA ALA A 237 -14.61 10.97 1.03
C ALA A 237 -14.88 11.36 2.51
N PRO A 238 -15.37 10.42 3.35
CA PRO A 238 -15.69 10.73 4.75
C PRO A 238 -14.46 10.98 5.64
N GLU A 239 -13.26 10.61 5.18
CA GLU A 239 -12.00 10.83 5.87
C GLU A 239 -10.90 11.20 4.84
N PRO A 240 -9.97 12.13 5.15
CA PRO A 240 -8.88 12.48 4.25
C PRO A 240 -7.90 11.32 4.02
N VAL A 241 -7.76 10.92 2.76
CA VAL A 241 -6.85 9.84 2.33
C VAL A 241 -5.38 10.23 2.55
N GLN A 242 -4.62 9.36 3.24
CA GLN A 242 -3.25 9.65 3.68
C GLN A 242 -2.20 9.47 2.56
N THR A 243 -2.11 10.44 1.65
CA THR A 243 -1.13 10.48 0.53
C THR A 243 0.33 10.40 0.97
N ARG A 244 0.66 10.87 2.18
CA ARG A 244 2.02 10.85 2.78
C ARG A 244 2.66 9.45 2.81
N ALA A 245 1.87 8.38 2.75
CA ALA A 245 2.40 7.02 2.64
C ALA A 245 2.97 6.72 1.25
N LEU A 246 2.45 7.34 0.18
CA LEU A 246 2.93 7.16 -1.19
C LEU A 246 4.13 8.04 -1.52
N SER A 247 4.25 9.25 -0.98
CA SER A 247 5.41 10.13 -1.25
C SER A 247 6.76 9.50 -0.83
N SER A 248 6.76 8.61 0.16
CA SER A 248 7.92 7.78 0.52
C SER A 248 8.48 6.87 -0.60
N LEU A 249 7.69 6.61 -1.65
CA LEU A 249 8.10 5.85 -2.83
C LEU A 249 8.79 6.71 -3.89
N GLU A 250 8.66 8.04 -3.81
CA GLU A 250 9.15 8.96 -4.84
C GLU A 250 10.68 8.88 -5.01
N GLY A 251 11.44 9.04 -3.92
CA GLY A 251 12.91 8.94 -3.95
C GLY A 251 13.44 7.65 -4.59
N PRO A 252 13.00 6.46 -4.13
CA PRO A 252 13.39 5.18 -4.74
C PRO A 252 13.00 5.04 -6.23
N VAL A 253 11.83 5.55 -6.64
CA VAL A 253 11.39 5.52 -8.05
C VAL A 253 12.24 6.46 -8.90
N MET A 254 12.41 7.71 -8.47
CA MET A 254 13.22 8.71 -9.18
C MET A 254 14.69 8.30 -9.30
N GLN A 255 15.29 7.76 -8.23
CA GLN A 255 16.64 7.22 -8.27
C GLN A 255 16.78 6.10 -9.31
N ARG A 256 15.75 5.25 -9.48
CA ARG A 256 15.76 4.19 -10.50
C ARG A 256 15.53 4.73 -11.91
N CYS A 257 14.67 5.73 -12.08
CA CYS A 257 14.50 6.44 -13.36
C CYS A 257 15.83 7.06 -13.80
N MET A 258 16.48 7.83 -12.93
CA MET A 258 17.79 8.45 -13.20
C MET A 258 18.86 7.40 -13.52
N ALA A 259 18.94 6.29 -12.77
CA ALA A 259 19.91 5.23 -13.04
C ALA A 259 19.72 4.53 -14.40
N LEU A 260 18.48 4.45 -14.90
CA LEU A 260 18.18 3.90 -16.22
C LEU A 260 18.42 4.91 -17.34
N LEU A 261 18.06 6.18 -17.14
CA LEU A 261 18.26 7.26 -18.11
C LEU A 261 19.76 7.60 -18.29
N ASN A 262 20.54 7.56 -17.20
CA ASN A 262 21.98 7.85 -17.23
C ASN A 262 22.84 6.66 -17.71
N GLY A 263 22.26 5.61 -18.28
CA GLY A 263 22.99 4.45 -18.81
C GLY A 263 23.66 3.54 -17.76
N ALA A 264 23.61 3.89 -16.47
CA ALA A 264 24.24 3.16 -15.36
C ALA A 264 23.58 1.79 -15.04
N GLY A 265 22.60 1.36 -15.84
CA GLY A 265 21.86 0.11 -15.67
C GLY A 265 22.59 -1.17 -16.05
N GLY A 266 23.85 -1.09 -16.49
CA GLY A 266 24.62 -2.23 -17.02
C GLY A 266 25.00 -3.33 -16.03
N ASP A 267 24.91 -3.11 -14.71
CA ASP A 267 25.26 -4.15 -13.72
C ASP A 267 24.31 -4.18 -12.49
N ARG A 268 24.15 -5.39 -11.95
CA ARG A 268 23.53 -5.78 -10.67
C ARG A 268 22.01 -5.74 -10.59
N ARG A 269 21.45 -6.93 -10.83
CA ARG A 269 20.15 -7.48 -10.41
C ARG A 269 19.72 -7.11 -8.96
N ARG A 270 19.33 -5.87 -8.68
CA ARG A 270 18.47 -5.54 -7.52
C ARG A 270 17.01 -5.72 -7.92
N ARG A 271 16.53 -6.98 -7.88
CA ARG A 271 15.11 -7.34 -8.04
C ARG A 271 14.28 -6.65 -6.96
N PHE A 272 13.64 -5.52 -7.30
CA PHE A 272 12.63 -4.89 -6.43
C PHE A 272 11.24 -5.51 -6.61
N LEU A 273 11.03 -6.16 -7.76
CA LEU A 273 9.91 -7.03 -8.06
C LEU A 273 10.48 -8.31 -8.66
N GLY A 274 9.92 -9.45 -8.25
CA GLY A 274 10.22 -10.72 -8.88
C GLY A 274 9.75 -10.68 -10.32
N ASP A 275 10.74 -10.77 -11.20
CA ASP A 275 10.71 -11.57 -12.42
C ASP A 275 9.68 -11.16 -13.49
N ASP A 276 9.53 -12.04 -14.48
CA ASP A 276 9.56 -11.71 -15.92
C ASP A 276 10.93 -11.15 -16.39
N ASP A 277 11.24 -11.29 -17.67
CA ASP A 277 12.39 -10.75 -18.41
C ASP A 277 11.85 -9.74 -19.44
N ASP A 278 12.56 -8.64 -19.68
CA ASP A 278 12.26 -7.73 -20.79
C ASP A 278 13.49 -6.86 -21.08
N GLY A 279 14.26 -7.28 -22.08
CA GLY A 279 15.51 -6.63 -22.51
C GLY A 279 15.28 -5.29 -23.21
N GLY A 280 14.94 -4.26 -22.45
CA GLY A 280 14.76 -2.90 -22.95
C GLY A 280 16.06 -2.28 -23.49
N ARG A 281 16.17 -2.17 -24.82
CA ARG A 281 17.14 -1.27 -25.47
C ARG A 281 16.91 0.18 -25.02
N GLY A 282 17.96 1.00 -25.09
CA GLY A 282 18.05 2.28 -24.37
C GLY A 282 16.94 3.30 -24.61
N GLY A 283 16.74 4.17 -23.62
CA GLY A 283 15.94 5.40 -23.70
C GLY A 283 14.51 5.31 -23.13
N VAL A 284 13.87 4.13 -23.13
CA VAL A 284 12.47 3.99 -22.70
C VAL A 284 12.37 3.47 -21.26
N LEU A 285 11.60 4.15 -20.41
CA LEU A 285 11.31 3.68 -19.05
C LEU A 285 10.43 2.41 -19.09
N PRO A 286 10.75 1.35 -18.32
CA PRO A 286 9.94 0.13 -18.29
C PRO A 286 8.47 0.41 -17.93
N PRO A 287 7.47 -0.29 -18.54
CA PRO A 287 6.05 0.00 -18.31
C PRO A 287 5.62 -0.05 -16.83
N ARG A 288 6.24 -0.93 -16.04
CA ARG A 288 6.02 -1.02 -14.58
C ARG A 288 6.48 0.24 -13.84
N LEU A 289 7.56 0.87 -14.29
CA LEU A 289 8.12 2.10 -13.72
C LEU A 289 7.30 3.33 -14.17
N MET A 290 6.87 3.36 -15.43
CA MET A 290 5.99 4.41 -15.96
C MET A 290 4.67 4.51 -15.18
N ARG A 291 4.02 3.39 -14.84
CA ARG A 291 2.81 3.38 -13.99
C ARG A 291 3.05 3.88 -12.56
N LEU A 292 4.26 3.70 -12.01
CA LEU A 292 4.61 4.24 -10.70
C LEU A 292 4.83 5.75 -10.75
N VAL A 293 5.44 6.26 -11.83
CA VAL A 293 5.54 7.71 -12.09
C VAL A 293 4.15 8.32 -12.24
N GLU A 294 3.26 7.67 -13.00
CA GLU A 294 1.86 8.08 -13.15
C GLU A 294 1.10 8.13 -11.81
N LEU A 295 1.29 7.13 -10.94
CA LEU A 295 0.72 7.17 -9.58
C LEU A 295 1.26 8.37 -8.80
N LEU A 296 2.58 8.59 -8.78
CA LEU A 296 3.21 9.68 -8.04
C LEU A 296 2.80 11.08 -8.55
N THR A 297 2.62 11.26 -9.86
CA THR A 297 2.11 12.54 -10.39
C THR A 297 0.64 12.77 -10.02
N THR A 298 -0.20 11.72 -10.01
CA THR A 298 -1.58 11.85 -9.50
C THR A 298 -1.64 12.16 -8.00
N VAL A 299 -0.74 11.58 -7.18
CA VAL A 299 -0.62 11.92 -5.76
C VAL A 299 -0.29 13.41 -5.58
N ARG A 300 0.73 13.92 -6.29
CA ARG A 300 1.11 15.34 -6.23
C ARG A 300 -0.02 16.27 -6.69
N ALA A 301 -0.77 15.90 -7.73
CA ALA A 301 -1.91 16.69 -8.19
C ALA A 301 -3.03 16.78 -7.13
N VAL A 302 -3.31 15.68 -6.43
CA VAL A 302 -4.26 15.65 -5.30
C VAL A 302 -3.76 16.49 -4.12
N GLU A 303 -2.47 16.39 -3.76
CA GLU A 303 -1.88 17.18 -2.67
C GLU A 303 -1.94 18.69 -2.96
N LEU A 304 -1.71 19.10 -4.21
CA LEU A 304 -1.88 20.49 -4.66
C LEU A 304 -3.34 20.94 -4.61
N ASP A 305 -4.31 20.12 -5.07
CA ASP A 305 -5.75 20.46 -5.01
C ASP A 305 -6.31 20.49 -3.57
N SER A 306 -5.68 19.81 -2.61
CA SER A 306 -5.95 20.03 -1.18
C SER A 306 -5.34 21.33 -0.66
N ALA A 307 -4.08 21.63 -0.98
CA ALA A 307 -3.40 22.81 -0.47
C ALA A 307 -4.01 24.13 -0.97
N THR A 308 -4.50 24.17 -2.21
CA THR A 308 -5.27 25.32 -2.75
C THR A 308 -6.61 25.49 -2.03
N ARG A 309 -7.29 24.39 -1.67
CA ARG A 309 -8.54 24.41 -0.89
C ARG A 309 -8.33 24.86 0.55
N ASP A 310 -7.30 24.38 1.23
CA ASP A 310 -6.96 24.84 2.59
C ASP A 310 -6.65 26.34 2.60
N SER A 311 -5.94 26.82 1.56
CA SER A 311 -5.64 28.25 1.37
C SER A 311 -6.90 29.08 1.07
N ALA A 312 -7.81 28.57 0.24
CA ALA A 312 -9.08 29.24 -0.08
C ALA A 312 -10.05 29.25 1.11
N ALA A 313 -10.11 28.18 1.90
CA ALA A 313 -10.90 28.10 3.13
C ALA A 313 -10.34 29.05 4.20
N GLY A 314 -9.02 29.12 4.37
CA GLY A 314 -8.36 30.10 5.23
C GLY A 314 -8.64 31.54 4.80
N GLY A 315 -8.58 31.83 3.49
CA GLY A 315 -8.94 33.14 2.93
C GLY A 315 -10.43 33.49 3.13
N SER A 316 -11.33 32.52 2.97
CA SER A 316 -12.77 32.71 3.21
C SER A 316 -13.08 32.95 4.70
N ALA A 317 -12.42 32.23 5.61
CA ALA A 317 -12.54 32.45 7.05
C ALA A 317 -11.99 33.82 7.48
N ALA A 318 -10.84 34.23 6.92
CA ALA A 318 -10.27 35.57 7.15
C ALA A 318 -11.18 36.69 6.61
N ALA A 319 -11.75 36.51 5.41
CA ALA A 319 -12.71 37.45 4.83
C ALA A 319 -14.00 37.54 5.67
N ALA A 320 -14.55 36.41 6.11
CA ALA A 320 -15.71 36.38 7.02
C ALA A 320 -15.41 37.06 8.36
N GLY A 321 -14.21 36.85 8.93
CA GLY A 321 -13.75 37.54 10.13
C GLY A 321 -13.64 39.06 9.95
N SER A 322 -13.09 39.53 8.82
CA SER A 322 -13.02 40.96 8.49
C SER A 322 -14.38 41.59 8.25
N ALA A 323 -15.33 40.86 7.63
CA ALA A 323 -16.70 41.32 7.42
C ALA A 323 -17.47 41.45 8.75
N ALA A 324 -17.29 40.49 9.66
CA ALA A 324 -17.86 40.56 11.01
C ALA A 324 -17.27 41.72 11.84
N ALA A 325 -15.95 41.96 11.75
CA ALA A 325 -15.30 43.10 12.39
C ALA A 325 -15.79 44.46 11.83
N ALA A 326 -15.94 44.56 10.50
CA ALA A 326 -16.50 45.75 9.85
C ALA A 326 -17.96 46.01 10.29
N ALA A 327 -18.80 44.98 10.33
CA ALA A 327 -20.18 45.10 10.82
C ALA A 327 -20.25 45.57 12.29
N GLY A 328 -19.36 45.06 13.16
CA GLY A 328 -19.24 45.53 14.54
C GLY A 328 -18.86 47.02 14.65
N SER A 329 -17.94 47.49 13.79
CA SER A 329 -17.56 48.91 13.76
C SER A 329 -18.69 49.84 13.28
N ALA A 330 -19.51 49.38 12.32
CA ALA A 330 -20.66 50.15 11.83
C ALA A 330 -21.76 50.30 12.89
N ALA A 331 -22.01 49.25 13.69
CA ALA A 331 -22.96 49.31 14.80
C ALA A 331 -22.51 50.27 15.92
N ALA A 332 -21.21 50.31 16.22
CA ALA A 332 -20.64 51.24 17.19
C ALA A 332 -20.75 52.72 16.75
N ALA A 333 -20.55 53.00 15.46
CA ALA A 333 -20.69 54.35 14.92
C ALA A 333 -22.14 54.88 14.97
N ALA A 334 -23.14 54.02 14.75
CA ALA A 334 -24.56 54.40 14.81
C ALA A 334 -25.02 54.76 16.24
N GLY A 335 -24.44 54.13 17.27
CA GLY A 335 -24.73 54.46 18.67
C GLY A 335 -24.15 55.79 19.16
N SER A 336 -23.16 56.35 18.45
CA SER A 336 -22.47 57.60 18.82
C SER A 336 -23.16 58.87 18.30
N ALA A 337 -24.19 58.75 17.46
CA ALA A 337 -24.87 59.87 16.80
C ALA A 337 -26.27 60.18 17.39
N ALA A 338 -26.62 59.56 18.52
CA ALA A 338 -27.94 59.64 19.16
C ALA A 338 -27.86 60.00 20.66
N ALA A 339 -26.79 60.71 21.06
CA ALA A 339 -26.57 61.26 22.41
C ALA A 339 -26.16 62.72 22.30
#